data_AF-A0A357V877-F1
#
_entry.id   AF-A0A357V877-F1
#
_cell.length_a   1.000
_cell.length_b   1.000
_cell.length_c   1.000
_cell.angle_alpha   90.00
_cell.angle_beta   90.00
_cell.angle_gamma   90.00
#
_symmetry.space_group_name_H-M   'P 1'
#
loop_
_entity.id
_entity.type
_entity.pdbx_description
1 polymer ?
#
loop_
_entity_poly.entity_id
_entity_poly.type
_entity_poly.pdbx_seq_one_letter_code
_entity_poly.pdbx_strand_id
1 'polypeptide(L)'
;GHEGCGVVREVGAGVTSVKEGDHVIPLYTPECRQCEYCLNPKTNLCQAIRATQGQGVMPDGTSRFKLNGEDVFHYMGTSTFSNFTVVPEIALAKIREDAPFDKVCYIGCGV
;
A
#
# COMPACT_ATOMS: atom_id res chain seq x y z
N GLY A 1 -1.88 11.20 -0.73
CA GLY A 1 -0.55 10.96 -1.32
C GLY A 1 -0.43 9.51 -1.70
N HIS A 2 0.53 9.19 -2.57
CA HIS A 2 0.90 7.81 -2.91
C HIS A 2 2.40 7.53 -2.80
N GLU A 3 3.22 8.57 -2.68
CA GLU A 3 4.61 8.48 -2.26
C GLU A 3 4.70 8.66 -0.74
N GLY A 4 5.43 7.78 -0.06
CA GLY A 4 5.58 7.81 1.39
C GLY A 4 6.37 6.63 1.93
N CYS A 5 6.84 6.78 3.16
CA CYS A 5 7.43 5.72 3.97
C CYS A 5 6.75 5.69 5.32
N GLY A 6 6.80 4.55 5.99
CA GLY A 6 6.29 4.43 7.34
C GLY A 6 6.85 3.23 8.07
N VAL A 7 6.35 3.06 9.29
CA VAL A 7 6.60 1.89 10.12
C VAL A 7 5.28 1.15 10.29
N VAL A 8 5.30 -0.18 10.13
CA VAL A 8 4.12 -1.01 10.36
C VAL A 8 3.71 -0.89 11.83
N ARG A 9 2.48 -0.42 12.06
CA ARG A 9 1.93 -0.27 13.42
C ARG A 9 1.22 -1.52 13.91
N GLU A 10 0.47 -2.18 13.04
CA GLU A 10 -0.32 -3.38 13.33
C GLU A 10 -0.50 -4.16 12.02
N VAL A 11 -0.72 -5.47 12.12
CA VAL A 11 -1.02 -6.33 10.97
C VAL A 11 -2.34 -7.06 11.17
N GLY A 12 -3.11 -7.23 10.08
CA GLY A 12 -4.35 -7.99 10.10
C GLY A 12 -4.10 -9.51 10.18
N ALA A 13 -5.16 -10.26 10.44
CA ALA A 13 -5.10 -11.73 10.45
C ALA A 13 -4.61 -12.28 9.09
N GLY A 14 -3.66 -13.21 9.13
CA GLY A 14 -3.12 -13.89 7.94
C GLY A 14 -1.98 -13.16 7.23
N VAL A 15 -1.60 -11.94 7.65
CA VAL A 15 -0.41 -11.25 7.14
C VAL A 15 0.86 -12.00 7.58
N THR A 16 1.79 -12.20 6.66
CA THR A 16 3.03 -12.98 6.89
C THR A 16 4.30 -12.31 6.38
N SER A 17 4.19 -11.36 5.45
CA SER A 17 5.33 -10.71 4.78
C SER A 17 5.91 -9.52 5.53
N VAL A 18 5.17 -8.95 6.48
CA VAL A 18 5.57 -7.83 7.34
C VAL A 18 5.08 -8.04 8.77
N LYS A 19 5.70 -7.34 9.73
CA LYS A 19 5.30 -7.33 11.16
C LYS A 19 5.41 -5.92 11.75
N GLU A 20 4.83 -5.72 12.94
CA GLU A 20 4.99 -4.46 13.69
C GLU A 20 6.47 -4.08 13.82
N GLY A 21 6.76 -2.80 13.58
CA GLY A 21 8.11 -2.23 13.61
C GLY A 21 8.86 -2.29 12.27
N ASP A 22 8.39 -3.06 11.28
CA ASP A 22 9.05 -3.08 9.97
C ASP A 22 8.93 -1.72 9.27
N HIS A 23 10.05 -1.27 8.68
CA HIS A 23 10.08 -0.09 7.82
C HIS A 23 9.56 -0.47 6.44
N VAL A 24 8.69 0.36 5.88
CA VAL A 24 7.94 0.00 4.66
C VAL A 24 7.70 1.18 3.72
N ILE A 25 7.53 0.86 2.44
CA ILE A 25 7.03 1.75 1.39
C ILE A 25 5.69 1.19 0.88
N PRO A 26 4.59 1.98 0.89
CA PRO A 26 3.34 1.61 0.24
C PRO A 26 3.51 1.58 -1.29
N LEU A 27 2.92 0.57 -1.93
CA LEU A 27 2.99 0.35 -3.36
C LEU A 27 1.67 0.75 -4.01
N TYR A 28 1.66 1.82 -4.80
CA TYR A 28 0.46 2.15 -5.59
C TYR A 28 0.19 1.11 -6.68
N THR A 29 1.22 0.42 -7.16
CA THR A 29 1.06 -0.78 -8.00
C THR A 29 1.47 -1.98 -7.16
N PRO A 30 0.51 -2.79 -6.68
CA PRO A 30 0.80 -3.91 -5.78
C PRO A 30 1.51 -5.05 -6.52
N GLU A 31 1.98 -6.04 -5.78
CA GLU A 31 2.56 -7.27 -6.35
C GLU A 31 1.98 -8.51 -5.63
N CYS A 32 0.93 -9.10 -6.18
CA CYS A 32 0.31 -10.28 -5.56
C CYS A 32 1.07 -11.59 -5.80
N ARG A 33 2.02 -11.62 -6.75
CA ARG A 33 2.88 -12.78 -7.11
C ARG A 33 2.13 -14.03 -7.57
N GLN A 34 0.85 -13.93 -7.88
CA GLN A 34 -0.01 -15.07 -8.20
C GLN A 34 -0.84 -14.87 -9.47
N CYS A 35 -1.16 -13.62 -9.85
CA CYS A 35 -1.92 -13.37 -11.06
C CYS A 35 -1.05 -13.44 -12.32
N GLU A 36 -1.67 -13.64 -13.47
CA GLU A 36 -1.00 -13.71 -14.78
C GLU A 36 -0.04 -12.53 -15.02
N TYR A 37 -0.41 -11.32 -14.59
CA TYR A 37 0.40 -10.12 -14.75
C TYR A 37 1.66 -10.15 -13.88
N CYS A 38 1.56 -10.55 -12.61
CA CYS A 38 2.74 -10.67 -11.74
C CYS A 38 3.66 -11.83 -12.16
N LEU A 39 3.11 -12.85 -12.82
CA LEU A 39 3.89 -13.99 -13.32
C LEU A 39 4.50 -13.73 -14.71
N ASN A 40 4.15 -12.62 -15.36
CA ASN A 40 4.60 -12.28 -16.70
C ASN A 40 5.86 -11.39 -16.64
N PRO A 41 6.98 -11.79 -17.30
CA PRO A 41 8.25 -11.07 -17.21
C PRO A 41 8.27 -9.69 -17.91
N LYS A 42 7.19 -9.31 -18.60
CA LYS A 42 7.11 -8.06 -19.37
C LYS A 42 6.22 -6.98 -18.74
N THR A 43 5.62 -7.25 -17.58
CA THR A 43 4.75 -6.28 -16.90
C THR A 43 4.90 -6.38 -15.39
N ASN A 44 4.63 -5.26 -14.72
CA ASN A 44 4.51 -5.16 -13.27
C ASN A 44 3.11 -4.68 -12.85
N LEU A 45 2.16 -4.58 -13.78
CA LEU A 45 0.83 -4.01 -13.55
C LEU A 45 -0.13 -5.04 -12.96
N CYS A 46 0.07 -5.39 -11.68
CA CYS A 46 -0.79 -6.32 -10.98
C CYS A 46 -2.27 -5.91 -11.05
N GLN A 47 -3.14 -6.88 -11.34
CA GLN A 47 -4.59 -6.66 -11.47
C GLN A 47 -5.40 -6.99 -10.20
N ALA A 48 -4.78 -7.57 -9.17
CA ALA A 48 -5.49 -8.19 -8.04
C ALA A 48 -6.46 -7.24 -7.31
N ILE A 49 -6.11 -5.95 -7.19
CA ILE A 49 -6.92 -4.93 -6.52
C ILE A 49 -7.12 -3.68 -7.38
N ARG A 50 -6.84 -3.76 -8.68
CA ARG A 50 -6.82 -2.58 -9.56
C ARG A 50 -8.19 -1.91 -9.68
N ALA A 51 -9.26 -2.71 -9.69
CA ALA A 51 -10.63 -2.23 -9.79
C ALA A 51 -11.04 -1.40 -8.55
N THR A 52 -10.88 -1.97 -7.35
CA THR A 52 -11.22 -1.29 -6.09
C THR A 52 -10.32 -0.10 -5.80
N GLN A 53 -9.02 -0.20 -6.15
CA GLN A 53 -8.10 0.92 -6.09
C GLN A 53 -8.57 2.12 -6.94
N GLY A 54 -9.07 1.86 -8.16
CA GLY A 54 -9.63 2.90 -9.03
C GLY A 54 -10.94 3.50 -8.52
N GLN A 55 -11.67 2.77 -7.67
CA GLN A 55 -12.88 3.24 -6.99
C GLN A 55 -12.59 3.96 -5.66
N GLY A 56 -11.33 3.97 -5.20
CA GLY A 56 -10.95 4.60 -3.93
C GLY A 56 -11.40 3.83 -2.69
N VAL A 57 -11.52 2.50 -2.77
CA VAL A 57 -11.93 1.63 -1.66
C VAL A 57 -10.97 0.46 -1.48
N MET A 58 -11.03 -0.18 -0.31
CA MET A 58 -10.28 -1.40 -0.01
C MET A 58 -10.83 -2.59 -0.82
N PRO A 59 -10.13 -3.75 -0.86
CA PRO A 59 -10.61 -4.94 -1.58
C PRO A 59 -12.00 -5.43 -1.16
N ASP A 60 -12.43 -5.12 0.06
CA ASP A 60 -13.78 -5.43 0.57
C ASP A 60 -14.85 -4.40 0.19
N GLY A 61 -14.50 -3.40 -0.63
CA GLY A 61 -15.41 -2.36 -1.10
C GLY A 61 -15.66 -1.23 -0.10
N THR A 62 -14.97 -1.19 1.04
CA THR A 62 -15.19 -0.19 2.09
C THR A 62 -14.03 0.79 2.24
N SER A 63 -14.28 1.93 2.89
CA SER A 63 -13.21 2.83 3.32
C SER A 63 -12.70 2.48 4.73
N ARG A 64 -11.46 2.87 5.01
CA ARG A 64 -10.86 2.84 6.35
C ARG A 64 -10.79 4.25 6.97
N PHE A 65 -11.18 5.26 6.20
CA PHE A 65 -11.18 6.65 6.62
C PHE A 65 -12.60 7.15 6.75
N LYS A 66 -12.86 7.81 7.88
CA LYS A 66 -14.06 8.61 8.11
C LYS A 66 -13.67 9.99 8.59
N LEU A 67 -14.39 11.00 8.14
CA LEU A 67 -14.29 12.36 8.63
C LEU A 67 -15.70 12.87 8.91
N ASN A 68 -15.96 13.29 10.15
CA ASN A 68 -17.29 13.75 10.58
C ASN A 68 -18.41 12.73 10.31
N GLY A 69 -18.10 11.43 10.39
CA GLY A 69 -19.05 10.34 10.13
C GLY A 69 -19.21 9.95 8.66
N GLU A 70 -18.71 10.76 7.73
CA GLU A 70 -18.75 10.47 6.30
C GLU A 70 -17.49 9.70 5.85
N ASP A 71 -17.66 8.82 4.87
CA ASP A 71 -16.53 8.07 4.30
C ASP A 71 -15.64 9.01 3.48
N VAL A 72 -14.33 8.88 3.69
CA VAL A 72 -13.32 9.52 2.85
C VAL A 72 -12.69 8.43 1.98
N PHE A 73 -12.63 8.63 0.68
CA PHE A 73 -12.04 7.63 -0.21
C PHE A 73 -10.53 7.51 -0.05
N HIS A 74 -10.04 6.31 -0.29
CA HIS A 74 -8.62 6.05 -0.46
C HIS A 74 -8.12 6.63 -1.77
N TYR A 75 -6.85 7.01 -1.79
CA TYR A 75 -6.17 7.48 -2.99
C TYR A 75 -5.10 6.49 -3.42
N MET A 76 -5.25 5.93 -4.62
CA MET A 76 -4.32 4.96 -5.23
C MET A 76 -3.96 3.79 -4.31
N GLY A 77 -4.84 3.40 -3.38
CA GLY A 77 -4.61 2.27 -2.46
C GLY A 77 -3.48 2.49 -1.45
N THR A 78 -3.06 3.75 -1.21
CA THR A 78 -1.92 4.09 -0.35
C THR A 78 -2.29 5.19 0.65
N SER A 79 -2.87 6.29 0.19
CA SER A 79 -3.42 7.38 1.03
C SER A 79 -2.40 7.98 2.02
N THR A 80 -1.17 8.22 1.59
CA THR A 80 -0.03 8.64 2.45
C THR A 80 -0.11 10.05 3.05
N PHE A 81 -1.18 10.80 2.79
CA PHE A 81 -1.42 12.12 3.42
C PHE A 81 -2.28 11.98 4.67
N SER A 82 -1.85 11.09 5.56
CA SER A 82 -2.46 10.79 6.85
C SER A 82 -1.36 10.24 7.77
N ASN A 83 -1.46 10.50 9.07
CA ASN A 83 -0.53 9.94 10.06
C ASN A 83 -0.60 8.40 10.11
N PHE A 84 -1.75 7.82 9.73
CA PHE A 84 -1.95 6.38 9.62
C PHE A 84 -2.72 6.05 8.35
N THR A 85 -2.37 4.94 7.72
CA THR A 85 -3.11 4.38 6.58
C THR A 85 -3.20 2.88 6.72
N VAL A 86 -4.23 2.29 6.11
CA VAL A 86 -4.45 0.85 6.06
C VAL A 86 -4.39 0.43 4.61
N VAL A 87 -3.50 -0.50 4.28
CA VAL A 87 -3.29 -0.97 2.91
C VAL A 87 -3.26 -2.50 2.88
N PRO A 88 -3.59 -3.14 1.75
CA PRO A 88 -3.44 -4.59 1.61
C PRO A 88 -1.97 -5.00 1.75
N GLU A 89 -1.72 -6.20 2.27
CA GLU A 89 -0.36 -6.76 2.41
C GLU A 89 0.43 -6.73 1.10
N ILE A 90 -0.22 -7.09 -0.02
CA ILE A 90 0.38 -7.09 -1.37
C ILE A 90 0.74 -5.68 -1.89
N ALA A 91 0.34 -4.63 -1.19
CA ALA A 91 0.59 -3.24 -1.50
C ALA A 91 1.63 -2.61 -0.54
N LEU A 92 2.46 -3.43 0.11
CA LEU A 92 3.52 -3.01 1.01
C LEU A 92 4.84 -3.70 0.66
N ALA A 93 5.90 -2.92 0.56
CA ALA A 93 7.27 -3.43 0.47
C ALA A 93 8.02 -3.14 1.77
N LYS A 94 8.54 -4.18 2.42
CA LYS A 94 9.52 -4.03 3.50
C LYS A 94 10.84 -3.48 2.95
N ILE A 95 11.41 -2.51 3.65
CA ILE A 95 12.72 -1.93 3.37
C ILE A 95 13.66 -2.12 4.56
N ARG A 96 14.93 -1.76 4.38
CA ARG A 96 15.94 -1.76 5.44
C ARG A 96 15.57 -0.76 6.55
N GLU A 97 15.80 -1.12 7.80
CA GLU A 97 15.44 -0.30 8.97
C GLU A 97 16.25 0.99 9.08
N ASP A 98 17.45 1.03 8.49
CA ASP A 98 18.33 2.20 8.46
C ASP A 98 18.15 3.04 7.16
N ALA A 99 17.02 2.90 6.46
CA ALA A 99 16.67 3.73 5.32
C ALA A 99 16.11 5.10 5.78
N PRO A 100 16.68 6.23 5.34
CA PRO A 100 16.19 7.56 5.71
C PRO A 100 14.87 7.88 4.99
N PHE A 101 13.77 8.01 5.73
CA PHE A 101 12.42 8.18 5.17
C PHE A 101 12.23 9.47 4.37
N ASP A 102 12.93 10.54 4.74
CA ASP A 102 12.94 11.83 4.02
C ASP A 102 13.57 11.75 2.63
N LYS A 103 14.24 10.64 2.30
CA LYS A 103 14.87 10.41 0.99
C LYS A 103 14.23 9.25 0.26
N VAL A 104 14.02 8.13 0.93
CA VAL A 104 13.57 6.90 0.27
C VAL A 104 12.07 6.90 -0.03
N CYS A 105 11.30 7.84 0.51
CA CYS A 105 9.87 7.98 0.19
C CYS A 105 9.62 8.26 -1.29
N TYR A 106 10.56 8.96 -1.95
CA TYR A 106 10.49 9.21 -3.39
C TYR A 106 10.48 7.91 -4.20
N ILE A 107 11.20 6.87 -3.76
CA ILE A 107 11.28 5.57 -4.46
C ILE A 107 9.90 4.90 -4.61
N GLY A 108 8.91 5.28 -3.78
CA GLY A 108 7.54 4.79 -3.91
C GLY A 108 6.83 5.16 -5.22
N CYS A 109 7.31 6.18 -5.95
CA CYS A 109 6.87 6.49 -7.31
C CYS A 109 7.89 7.34 -8.10
N GLY A 110 8.43 8.39 -7.48
CA GLY A 110 9.45 9.27 -8.04
C GLY A 110 10.74 8.52 -8.40
N VAL A 111 11.17 8.72 -9.65
CA VAL A 111 12.45 8.23 -10.19
C VAL A 111 13.53 9.27 -9.98
#